data_AF-A0A2A4WKW0-F1
#
_entry.id   AF-A0A2A4WKW0-F1
#
_cell.length_a   1.000
_cell.length_b   1.000
_cell.length_c   1.000
_cell.angle_alpha   90.00
_cell.angle_beta   90.00
_cell.angle_gamma   90.00
#
_symmetry.space_group_name_H-M   'P 1'
#
loop_
_entity.id
_entity.type
_entity.pdbx_description
1 polymer ?
#
loop_
_entity_poly.entity_id
_entity_poly.type
_entity_poly.pdbx_seq_one_letter_code
_entity_poly.pdbx_strand_id
1 'polypeptide(L)'
;MLRTLSKLKFLLLLLVFISIQLNAKVGKTLTIENKKIGIYYYSKQMITNNAVTNTQQNVSSLSIKLKKQLSEIHPNLSVNVYNLSNKLPFEIDNYLRLNKDFAITIGEDVMLKILASRSDIPVFSLNTPRVTLDRMRKIYSDLGFQLSGIYREQPFSHQLALAEAIQPENKNIYLLLGMLSRYHLDQYKAEVARQNFSISFKILQNQDSPVAYFNSLSPQDGFLTLLDNPQQFTRQKIELLLPSSFHSNVPMIGNRKLHGEIAALASVYSSQNELVRESIKVISQYFTSGNYQKPNYLDKFSVFVNQQIAQNFNYKNLDEKKLEMLVNAKINQLNRNLSK
;
A
#
# COMPACT_ATOMS: atom_id res chain seq x y z
N MET A 1 19.10 -13.94 -65.58
CA MET A 1 19.93 -13.38 -64.48
C MET A 1 19.17 -12.44 -63.53
N LEU A 2 18.14 -11.68 -63.96
CA LEU A 2 17.40 -10.75 -63.08
C LEU A 2 16.44 -11.40 -62.06
N ARG A 3 15.95 -12.64 -62.29
CA ARG A 3 15.00 -13.32 -61.38
C ARG A 3 15.63 -13.86 -60.09
N THR A 4 16.93 -14.10 -60.07
CA THR A 4 17.67 -14.63 -58.91
C THR A 4 18.09 -13.51 -57.93
N LEU A 5 18.40 -12.31 -58.44
CA LEU A 5 18.70 -11.14 -57.60
C LEU A 5 17.49 -10.67 -56.76
N SER A 6 16.27 -10.84 -57.27
CA SER A 6 15.03 -10.51 -56.54
C SER A 6 14.81 -11.43 -55.34
N LYS A 7 15.05 -12.75 -55.50
CA LYS A 7 14.94 -13.73 -54.41
C LYS A 7 16.00 -13.51 -53.33
N LEU A 8 17.22 -13.13 -53.72
CA LEU A 8 18.29 -12.86 -52.77
C LEU A 8 18.04 -11.58 -51.96
N LYS A 9 17.52 -10.51 -52.59
CA LYS A 9 17.09 -9.30 -51.88
C LYS A 9 15.92 -9.57 -50.93
N PHE A 10 14.96 -10.41 -51.34
CA PHE A 10 13.83 -10.79 -50.48
C PHE A 10 14.29 -11.62 -49.27
N LEU A 11 15.22 -12.55 -49.47
CA LEU A 11 15.81 -13.35 -48.39
C LEU A 11 16.61 -12.47 -47.42
N LEU A 12 17.35 -11.49 -47.92
CA LEU A 12 18.09 -10.53 -47.10
C LEU A 12 17.14 -9.63 -46.28
N LEU A 13 16.04 -9.19 -46.89
CA LEU A 13 15.02 -8.39 -46.19
C LEU A 13 14.30 -9.22 -45.13
N LEU A 14 14.00 -10.50 -45.42
CA LEU A 14 13.41 -11.43 -44.48
C LEU A 14 14.35 -11.72 -43.31
N LEU A 15 15.65 -11.89 -43.57
CA LEU A 15 16.68 -12.05 -42.53
C LEU A 15 16.79 -10.80 -41.66
N VAL A 16 16.78 -9.61 -42.26
CA VAL A 16 16.78 -8.35 -41.51
C VAL A 16 15.49 -8.20 -40.68
N PHE A 17 14.32 -8.57 -41.22
CA PHE A 17 13.06 -8.54 -40.49
C PHE A 17 13.01 -9.57 -39.34
N ILE A 18 13.55 -10.77 -39.57
CA ILE A 18 13.70 -11.82 -38.56
C ILE A 18 14.70 -11.37 -37.49
N SER A 19 15.82 -10.74 -37.85
CA SER A 19 16.78 -10.15 -36.92
C SER A 19 16.19 -8.99 -36.13
N ILE A 20 15.34 -8.14 -36.73
CA ILE A 20 14.63 -7.06 -36.04
C ILE A 20 13.56 -7.63 -35.10
N GLN A 21 12.83 -8.68 -35.49
CA GLN A 21 11.87 -9.35 -34.61
C GLN A 21 12.55 -10.15 -33.48
N LEU A 22 13.71 -10.76 -33.74
CA LEU A 22 14.54 -11.39 -32.71
C LEU A 22 15.11 -10.34 -31.76
N ASN A 23 15.61 -9.19 -32.25
CA ASN A 23 16.06 -8.09 -31.38
C ASN A 23 14.90 -7.40 -30.63
N ALA A 24 13.69 -7.37 -31.19
CA ALA A 24 12.50 -6.85 -30.49
C ALA A 24 11.95 -7.84 -29.45
N LYS A 25 12.23 -9.15 -29.59
CA LYS A 25 11.92 -10.20 -28.59
C LYS A 25 13.03 -10.46 -27.58
N VAL A 26 14.27 -10.06 -27.87
CA VAL A 26 15.34 -9.93 -26.87
C VAL A 26 15.22 -8.55 -26.25
N GLY A 27 14.13 -8.33 -25.51
CA GLY A 27 14.16 -7.33 -24.46
C GLY A 27 15.37 -7.67 -23.59
N LYS A 28 16.27 -6.71 -23.33
CA LYS A 28 17.39 -6.89 -22.41
C LYS A 28 16.86 -7.64 -21.18
N THR A 29 17.20 -8.92 -21.05
CA THR A 29 17.02 -9.63 -19.79
C THR A 29 17.87 -8.87 -18.80
N LEU A 30 17.25 -7.99 -18.02
CA LEU A 30 17.90 -7.24 -16.97
C LEU A 30 18.19 -8.26 -15.86
N THR A 31 19.19 -9.10 -16.06
CA THR A 31 19.55 -10.11 -15.06
C THR A 31 19.77 -9.40 -13.73
N ILE A 32 18.99 -9.78 -12.72
CA ILE A 32 19.04 -9.22 -11.36
C ILE A 32 20.41 -9.45 -10.70
N GLU A 33 21.17 -10.43 -11.21
CA GLU A 33 22.54 -10.71 -10.80
C GLU A 33 23.45 -9.50 -11.01
N ASN A 34 24.33 -9.26 -10.04
CA ASN A 34 25.29 -8.15 -10.01
C ASN A 34 24.66 -6.74 -9.94
N LYS A 35 23.36 -6.64 -9.67
CA LYS A 35 22.67 -5.38 -9.38
C LYS A 35 22.90 -4.94 -7.93
N LYS A 36 22.90 -3.62 -7.71
CA LYS A 36 23.05 -2.99 -6.40
C LYS A 36 21.75 -2.31 -5.97
N ILE A 37 21.13 -2.85 -4.92
CA ILE A 37 19.86 -2.36 -4.37
C ILE A 37 20.11 -1.73 -3.00
N GLY A 38 19.56 -0.54 -2.80
CA GLY A 38 19.51 0.13 -1.51
C GLY A 38 18.14 -0.04 -0.86
N ILE A 39 18.10 -0.53 0.37
CA ILE A 39 16.89 -0.50 1.23
C ILE A 39 17.06 0.64 2.22
N TYR A 40 16.19 1.64 2.14
CA TYR A 40 16.24 2.85 2.93
C TYR A 40 15.10 2.84 3.96
N TYR A 41 15.40 3.22 5.20
CA TYR A 41 14.41 3.29 6.28
C TYR A 41 14.82 4.35 7.32
N TYR A 42 13.89 4.74 8.19
CA TYR A 42 14.20 5.50 9.41
C TYR A 42 14.15 4.58 10.63
N SER A 43 15.16 4.66 11.52
CA SER A 43 15.00 4.25 12.91
C SER A 43 14.61 5.47 13.76
N LYS A 44 13.47 5.47 14.45
CA LYS A 44 13.14 6.58 15.34
C LYS A 44 14.20 6.69 16.46
N GLN A 45 14.81 7.85 16.69
CA GLN A 45 15.69 8.05 17.84
C GLN A 45 14.87 8.35 19.10
N MET A 46 15.33 7.82 20.24
CA MET A 46 14.71 8.04 21.55
C MET A 46 14.84 9.52 21.93
N ILE A 47 13.72 10.22 22.09
CA ILE A 47 13.60 11.21 23.17
C ILE A 47 12.76 10.51 24.22
N THR A 48 13.39 10.15 25.33
CA THR A 48 12.77 9.42 26.43
C THR A 48 11.62 10.22 27.02
N ASN A 49 10.42 9.66 26.98
CA ASN A 49 9.48 9.56 28.11
C ASN A 49 8.32 8.63 27.70
N ASN A 50 8.40 7.39 28.19
CA ASN A 50 7.34 6.38 28.33
C ASN A 50 6.20 6.35 27.30
N ALA A 51 6.47 5.74 26.14
CA ALA A 51 5.55 4.85 25.42
C ALA A 51 6.34 4.16 24.29
N VAL A 52 6.93 3.00 24.60
CA VAL A 52 7.52 2.13 23.58
C VAL A 52 6.38 1.68 22.67
N THR A 53 6.37 2.09 21.40
CA THR A 53 5.33 1.67 20.45
C THR A 53 5.93 0.76 19.38
N ASN A 54 5.35 -0.45 19.27
CA ASN A 54 5.69 -1.61 18.42
C ASN A 54 6.11 -1.32 16.97
N THR A 55 5.83 -0.13 16.44
CA THR A 55 6.14 0.30 15.07
C THR A 55 7.65 0.31 14.76
N GLN A 56 8.52 0.61 15.74
CA GLN A 56 9.96 0.75 15.51
C GLN A 56 10.69 -0.58 15.30
N GLN A 57 10.39 -1.59 16.14
CA GLN A 57 10.90 -2.96 15.95
C GLN A 57 10.41 -3.55 14.63
N ASN A 58 9.21 -3.16 14.18
CA ASN A 58 8.63 -3.65 12.94
C ASN A 58 9.31 -3.11 11.67
N VAL A 59 9.77 -1.84 11.65
CA VAL A 59 10.43 -1.26 10.47
C VAL A 59 11.87 -1.76 10.30
N SER A 60 12.66 -1.80 11.37
CA SER A 60 14.02 -2.36 11.30
C SER A 60 14.01 -3.86 11.03
N SER A 61 13.04 -4.60 11.57
CA SER A 61 12.88 -6.02 11.23
C SER A 61 12.43 -6.22 9.78
N LEU A 62 11.66 -5.30 9.19
CA LEU A 62 11.25 -5.38 7.79
C LEU A 62 12.44 -5.24 6.84
N SER A 63 13.30 -4.23 7.04
CA SER A 63 14.48 -4.04 6.18
C SER A 63 15.44 -5.23 6.27
N ILE A 64 15.65 -5.80 7.47
CA ILE A 64 16.49 -6.98 7.69
C ILE A 64 15.88 -8.22 7.03
N LYS A 65 14.57 -8.48 7.23
CA LYS A 65 13.87 -9.63 6.61
C LYS A 65 13.91 -9.55 5.09
N LEU A 66 13.68 -8.35 4.53
CA LEU A 66 13.71 -8.13 3.09
C LEU A 66 15.10 -8.34 2.51
N LYS A 67 16.16 -7.80 3.16
CA LYS A 67 17.55 -8.05 2.79
C LYS A 67 17.85 -9.55 2.78
N LYS A 68 17.53 -10.24 3.89
CA LYS A 68 17.79 -11.67 4.03
C LYS A 68 17.16 -12.49 2.90
N GLN A 69 15.85 -12.33 2.67
CA GLN A 69 15.15 -13.12 1.65
C GLN A 69 15.57 -12.74 0.22
N LEU A 70 15.86 -11.47 -0.07
CA LEU A 70 16.39 -11.07 -1.38
C LEU A 70 17.76 -11.72 -1.65
N SER A 71 18.66 -11.73 -0.67
CA SER A 71 19.98 -12.36 -0.79
C SER A 71 19.90 -13.89 -0.86
N GLU A 72 18.93 -14.52 -0.22
CA GLU A 72 18.69 -15.98 -0.33
C GLU A 72 18.19 -16.38 -1.72
N ILE A 73 17.28 -15.58 -2.30
CA ILE A 73 16.69 -15.88 -3.62
C ILE A 73 17.63 -15.46 -4.76
N HIS A 74 18.41 -14.39 -4.56
CA HIS A 74 19.34 -13.84 -5.55
C HIS A 74 20.74 -13.68 -4.94
N PRO A 75 21.56 -14.75 -4.88
CA PRO A 75 22.87 -14.72 -4.20
C PRO A 75 23.86 -13.69 -4.76
N ASN A 76 23.76 -13.38 -6.06
CA ASN A 76 24.63 -12.43 -6.75
C ASN A 76 24.12 -10.98 -6.68
N LEU A 77 23.05 -10.73 -5.93
CA LEU A 77 22.47 -9.40 -5.76
C LEU A 77 23.11 -8.70 -4.55
N SER A 78 23.68 -7.50 -4.77
CA SER A 78 24.20 -6.68 -3.68
C SER A 78 23.06 -5.89 -3.04
N VAL A 79 22.65 -6.29 -1.84
CA VAL A 79 21.57 -5.62 -1.09
C VAL A 79 22.14 -4.93 0.15
N ASN A 80 22.10 -3.61 0.13
CA ASN A 80 22.57 -2.76 1.23
C ASN A 80 21.40 -2.11 1.95
N VAL A 81 21.50 -1.95 3.27
CA VAL A 81 20.44 -1.39 4.11
C VAL A 81 20.97 -0.11 4.76
N TYR A 82 20.25 1.00 4.56
CA TYR A 82 20.64 2.32 5.02
C TYR A 82 19.58 2.91 5.93
N ASN A 83 20.00 3.26 7.15
CA ASN A 83 19.22 4.06 8.05
C ASN A 83 19.44 5.54 7.73
N LEU A 84 18.37 6.23 7.36
CA LEU A 84 18.41 7.65 7.00
C LEU A 84 18.29 8.59 8.21
N SER A 85 18.15 8.06 9.43
CA SER A 85 18.01 8.89 10.62
C SER A 85 19.22 9.79 10.79
N ASN A 86 18.95 11.09 10.90
CA ASN A 86 19.94 12.17 10.99
C ASN A 86 20.89 12.28 9.80
N LYS A 87 20.53 11.72 8.64
CA LYS A 87 21.35 11.84 7.43
C LYS A 87 21.10 13.13 6.69
N LEU A 88 22.19 13.81 6.38
CA LEU A 88 22.20 15.01 5.55
C LEU A 88 21.94 14.64 4.07
N PRO A 89 21.41 15.57 3.25
CA PRO A 89 21.11 15.29 1.84
C PRO A 89 22.28 14.67 1.06
N PHE A 90 23.50 15.21 1.21
CA PHE A 90 24.67 14.68 0.49
C PHE A 90 25.05 13.25 0.90
N GLU A 91 24.79 12.85 2.16
CA GLU A 91 25.03 11.46 2.60
C GLU A 91 24.06 10.50 1.90
N ILE A 92 22.81 10.94 1.74
CA ILE A 92 21.75 10.17 1.06
C ILE A 92 22.09 10.03 -0.43
N ASP A 93 22.52 11.11 -1.07
CA ASP A 93 22.96 11.09 -2.47
C ASP A 93 24.13 10.12 -2.68
N ASN A 94 25.08 10.09 -1.73
CA ASN A 94 26.17 9.12 -1.75
C ASN A 94 25.67 7.68 -1.62
N TYR A 95 24.71 7.41 -0.74
CA TYR A 95 24.10 6.08 -0.63
C TYR A 95 23.37 5.67 -1.92
N LEU A 96 22.70 6.59 -2.59
CA LEU A 96 22.05 6.34 -3.87
C LEU A 96 23.07 6.04 -4.97
N ARG A 97 24.17 6.80 -5.07
CA ARG A 97 25.27 6.52 -6.01
C ARG A 97 25.89 5.14 -5.84
N LEU A 98 25.99 4.66 -4.60
CA LEU A 98 26.49 3.31 -4.29
C LEU A 98 25.52 2.20 -4.71
N ASN A 99 24.21 2.50 -4.83
CA ASN A 99 23.14 1.54 -5.09
C ASN A 99 22.27 1.97 -6.28
N LYS A 100 22.93 2.18 -7.41
CA LYS A 100 22.39 2.84 -8.59
C LYS A 100 21.35 2.05 -9.40
N ASP A 101 21.05 0.81 -9.04
CA ASP A 101 20.16 -0.02 -9.86
C ASP A 101 18.70 0.02 -9.36
N PHE A 102 18.47 0.18 -8.05
CA PHE A 102 17.12 0.18 -7.49
C PHE A 102 17.11 0.66 -6.03
N ALA A 103 16.09 1.46 -5.67
CA ALA A 103 15.87 1.92 -4.31
C ALA A 103 14.56 1.36 -3.75
N ILE A 104 14.61 0.77 -2.56
CA ILE A 104 13.44 0.35 -1.80
C ILE A 104 13.29 1.28 -0.61
N THR A 105 12.16 1.97 -0.50
CA THR A 105 11.90 2.90 0.60
C THR A 105 10.87 2.32 1.56
N ILE A 106 11.15 2.35 2.87
CA ILE A 106 10.21 1.86 3.88
C ILE A 106 9.69 3.07 4.67
N GLY A 107 8.45 3.46 4.39
CA GLY A 107 7.77 4.58 5.02
C GLY A 107 7.68 5.81 4.12
N GLU A 108 6.66 6.62 4.39
CA GLU A 108 6.35 7.85 3.64
C GLU A 108 7.49 8.87 3.68
N ASP A 109 8.00 9.22 4.86
CA ASP A 109 9.06 10.23 4.99
C ASP A 109 10.35 9.82 4.28
N VAL A 110 10.68 8.52 4.31
CA VAL A 110 11.84 7.96 3.64
C VAL A 110 11.68 8.08 2.12
N MET A 111 10.51 7.71 1.60
CA MET A 111 10.18 7.86 0.19
C MET A 111 10.32 9.33 -0.24
N LEU A 112 9.72 10.26 0.50
CA LEU A 112 9.81 11.70 0.20
C LEU A 112 11.27 12.18 0.20
N LYS A 113 12.07 11.72 1.16
CA LYS A 113 13.49 12.09 1.26
C LYS A 113 14.33 11.55 0.09
N ILE A 114 14.09 10.30 -0.32
CA ILE A 114 14.80 9.69 -1.46
C ILE A 114 14.39 10.36 -2.76
N LEU A 115 13.10 10.63 -2.96
CA LEU A 115 12.61 11.33 -4.15
C LEU A 115 13.18 12.76 -4.26
N ALA A 116 13.39 13.45 -3.14
CA ALA A 116 13.98 14.79 -3.13
C ALA A 116 15.42 14.86 -3.69
N SER A 117 16.15 13.73 -3.73
CA SER A 117 17.46 13.64 -4.39
C SER A 117 17.39 13.82 -5.91
N ARG A 118 16.21 13.61 -6.51
CA ARG A 118 15.99 13.62 -7.98
C ARG A 118 16.94 12.69 -8.74
N SER A 119 17.34 11.59 -8.11
CA SER A 119 18.06 10.52 -8.79
C SER A 119 17.15 9.78 -9.76
N ASP A 120 17.71 9.34 -10.89
CA ASP A 120 17.07 8.50 -11.91
C ASP A 120 16.88 7.03 -11.49
N ILE A 121 17.32 6.67 -10.29
CA ILE A 121 17.15 5.32 -9.73
C ILE A 121 15.66 5.01 -9.55
N PRO A 122 15.17 3.86 -10.04
CA PRO A 122 13.79 3.43 -9.78
C PRO A 122 13.51 3.24 -8.29
N VAL A 123 12.39 3.79 -7.79
CA VAL A 123 12.02 3.79 -6.37
C VAL A 123 10.77 2.96 -6.10
N PHE A 124 10.91 1.88 -5.33
CA PHE A 124 9.83 1.02 -4.90
C PHE A 124 9.49 1.25 -3.42
N SER A 125 8.32 1.84 -3.17
CA SER A 125 7.93 2.24 -1.82
C SER A 125 7.07 1.20 -1.11
N LEU A 126 7.37 0.98 0.17
CA LEU A 126 6.65 0.12 1.09
C LEU A 126 6.19 0.93 2.29
N ASN A 127 5.11 0.50 2.95
CA ASN A 127 4.56 1.19 4.13
C ASN A 127 4.24 2.69 3.88
N THR A 128 3.85 3.03 2.66
CA THR A 128 3.39 4.38 2.28
C THR A 128 1.88 4.38 2.05
N PRO A 129 1.14 5.37 2.57
CA PRO A 129 -0.28 5.55 2.26
C PRO A 129 -0.52 5.69 0.77
N ARG A 130 -1.63 5.15 0.27
CA ARG A 130 -2.04 5.33 -1.12
C ARG A 130 -2.14 6.79 -1.51
N VAL A 131 -2.78 7.60 -0.67
CA VAL A 131 -3.00 9.03 -0.94
C VAL A 131 -1.69 9.78 -1.22
N THR A 132 -0.60 9.39 -0.55
CA THR A 132 0.71 10.00 -0.76
C THR A 132 1.43 9.36 -1.94
N LEU A 133 1.41 8.03 -2.05
CA LEU A 133 2.12 7.31 -3.12
C LEU A 133 1.55 7.62 -4.51
N ASP A 134 0.22 7.66 -4.67
CA ASP A 134 -0.43 8.03 -5.93
C ASP A 134 -0.07 9.47 -6.35
N ARG A 135 -0.11 10.40 -5.38
CA ARG A 135 0.24 11.81 -5.62
C ARG A 135 1.71 11.96 -6.01
N MET A 136 2.63 11.35 -5.27
CA MET A 136 4.06 11.43 -5.56
C MET A 136 4.39 10.76 -6.88
N ARG A 137 3.78 9.61 -7.18
CA ARG A 137 3.98 8.94 -8.46
C ARG A 137 3.60 9.84 -9.62
N LYS A 138 2.45 10.51 -9.56
CA LYS A 138 2.03 11.46 -10.61
C LYS A 138 3.08 12.56 -10.81
N ILE A 139 3.48 13.23 -9.74
CA ILE A 139 4.45 14.34 -9.79
C ILE A 139 5.80 13.88 -10.38
N TYR A 140 6.32 12.75 -9.89
CA TYR A 140 7.64 12.27 -10.28
C TYR A 140 7.66 11.57 -11.64
N SER A 141 6.55 10.94 -12.07
CA SER A 141 6.44 10.41 -13.42
C SER A 141 6.46 11.50 -14.49
N ASP A 142 5.86 12.66 -14.21
CA ASP A 142 5.87 13.82 -15.11
C ASP A 142 7.29 14.39 -15.27
N LEU A 143 8.18 14.11 -14.31
CA LEU A 143 9.61 14.47 -14.34
C LEU A 143 10.51 13.35 -14.92
N GLY A 144 9.94 12.23 -15.38
CA GLY A 144 10.69 11.09 -15.94
C GLY A 144 11.24 10.11 -14.90
N PHE A 145 10.88 10.25 -13.62
CA PHE A 145 11.31 9.32 -12.56
C PHE A 145 10.35 8.14 -12.40
N GLN A 146 10.91 6.98 -12.09
CA GLN A 146 10.15 5.75 -11.88
C GLN A 146 9.81 5.57 -10.39
N LEU A 147 8.52 5.62 -10.06
CA LEU A 147 8.01 5.37 -8.71
C LEU A 147 6.88 4.34 -8.73
N SER A 148 7.05 3.28 -7.93
CA SER A 148 6.05 2.24 -7.69
C SER A 148 6.01 1.87 -6.20
N GLY A 149 5.21 0.88 -5.82
CA GLY A 149 5.19 0.40 -4.45
C GLY A 149 4.00 -0.49 -4.10
N ILE A 150 3.94 -0.89 -2.84
CA ILE A 150 2.80 -1.56 -2.24
C ILE A 150 2.22 -0.63 -1.17
N TYR A 151 0.92 -0.34 -1.27
CA TYR A 151 0.24 0.50 -0.30
C TYR A 151 0.28 -0.12 1.11
N ARG A 152 0.36 0.73 2.13
CA ARG A 152 0.46 0.29 3.54
C ARG A 152 -0.83 -0.34 4.06
N GLU A 153 -1.95 0.19 3.60
CA GLU A 153 -3.30 -0.18 3.99
C GLU A 153 -3.91 -1.18 3.02
N GLN A 154 -4.99 -1.85 3.44
CA GLN A 154 -5.80 -2.70 2.57
C GLN A 154 -6.87 -1.87 1.81
N PRO A 155 -7.38 -2.37 0.67
CA PRO A 155 -8.38 -1.66 -0.13
C PRO A 155 -9.64 -1.35 0.67
N PHE A 156 -10.27 -0.20 0.38
CA PHE A 156 -11.56 0.17 0.95
C PHE A 156 -12.66 -0.89 0.69
N SER A 157 -12.59 -1.58 -0.45
CA SER A 157 -13.50 -2.68 -0.76
C SER A 157 -13.48 -3.81 0.29
N HIS A 158 -12.31 -4.12 0.84
CA HIS A 158 -12.15 -5.16 1.85
C HIS A 158 -12.71 -4.69 3.20
N GLN A 159 -12.60 -3.39 3.48
CA GLN A 159 -13.18 -2.76 4.66
C GLN A 159 -14.73 -2.83 4.64
N LEU A 160 -15.34 -2.57 3.48
CA LEU A 160 -16.79 -2.71 3.29
C LEU A 160 -17.25 -4.17 3.38
N ALA A 161 -16.52 -5.08 2.75
CA ALA A 161 -16.81 -6.50 2.84
C ALA A 161 -16.69 -7.02 4.28
N LEU A 162 -15.76 -6.48 5.08
CA LEU A 162 -15.64 -6.80 6.50
C LEU A 162 -16.83 -6.25 7.31
N ALA A 163 -17.27 -5.03 7.02
CA ALA A 163 -18.47 -4.47 7.63
C ALA A 163 -19.71 -5.34 7.35
N GLU A 164 -19.90 -5.76 6.09
CA GLU A 164 -20.98 -6.67 5.71
C GLU A 164 -20.89 -8.03 6.40
N ALA A 165 -19.68 -8.58 6.53
CA ALA A 165 -19.46 -9.87 7.19
C ALA A 165 -19.77 -9.85 8.69
N ILE A 166 -19.65 -8.67 9.32
CA ILE A 166 -19.94 -8.48 10.75
C ILE A 166 -21.43 -8.28 10.99
N GLN A 167 -22.07 -7.36 10.23
CA GLN A 167 -23.49 -7.03 10.39
C GLN A 167 -24.13 -6.77 9.01
N PRO A 168 -24.66 -7.81 8.34
CA PRO A 168 -25.14 -7.72 6.96
C PRO A 168 -26.26 -6.71 6.74
N GLU A 169 -27.10 -6.46 7.74
CA GLU A 169 -28.23 -5.53 7.71
C GLU A 169 -27.82 -4.06 7.82
N ASN A 170 -26.65 -3.78 8.40
CA ASN A 170 -26.14 -2.42 8.55
C ASN A 170 -25.55 -1.94 7.22
N LYS A 171 -26.34 -1.19 6.45
CA LYS A 171 -25.94 -0.69 5.13
C LYS A 171 -25.42 0.75 5.11
N ASN A 172 -25.26 1.40 6.26
CA ASN A 172 -24.72 2.77 6.31
C ASN A 172 -23.21 2.77 6.58
N ILE A 173 -22.47 3.51 5.75
CA ILE A 173 -21.03 3.73 5.88
C ILE A 173 -20.78 5.21 6.14
N TYR A 174 -20.19 5.49 7.31
CA TYR A 174 -19.70 6.81 7.67
C TYR A 174 -18.23 6.92 7.29
N LEU A 175 -17.88 7.98 6.57
CA LEU A 175 -16.54 8.18 6.03
C LEU A 175 -16.03 9.59 6.36
N LEU A 176 -14.96 9.68 7.15
CA LEU A 176 -14.25 10.95 7.35
C LEU A 176 -13.02 10.97 6.45
N LEU A 177 -12.97 11.94 5.54
CA LEU A 177 -11.88 12.17 4.61
C LEU A 177 -11.05 13.36 5.07
N GLY A 178 -9.76 13.37 4.75
CA GLY A 178 -8.96 14.60 4.83
C GLY A 178 -8.83 15.27 3.47
N MET A 179 -8.17 16.43 3.46
CA MET A 179 -7.92 17.21 2.25
C MET A 179 -7.20 16.47 1.13
N LEU A 180 -6.32 15.50 1.45
CA LEU A 180 -5.65 14.67 0.45
C LEU A 180 -6.49 13.48 0.00
N SER A 181 -7.24 12.84 0.90
CA SER A 181 -8.06 11.68 0.54
C SER A 181 -9.35 12.06 -0.21
N ARG A 182 -9.74 13.34 -0.24
CA ARG A 182 -10.89 13.82 -1.03
C ARG A 182 -10.78 13.54 -2.52
N TYR A 183 -9.56 13.45 -3.07
CA TYR A 183 -9.34 13.13 -4.48
C TYR A 183 -9.71 11.68 -4.84
N HIS A 184 -9.96 10.83 -3.85
CA HIS A 184 -10.45 9.47 -4.04
C HIS A 184 -11.96 9.32 -3.71
N LEU A 185 -12.67 10.41 -3.40
CA LEU A 185 -14.07 10.37 -2.98
C LEU A 185 -14.97 9.63 -3.98
N ASP A 186 -14.83 9.91 -5.28
CA ASP A 186 -15.67 9.25 -6.29
C ASP A 186 -15.37 7.75 -6.39
N GLN A 187 -14.12 7.34 -6.16
CA GLN A 187 -13.75 5.94 -6.06
C GLN A 187 -14.36 5.28 -4.83
N TYR A 188 -14.38 5.97 -3.68
CA TYR A 188 -15.04 5.47 -2.48
C TYR A 188 -16.55 5.36 -2.66
N LYS A 189 -17.21 6.35 -3.27
CA LYS A 189 -18.65 6.31 -3.60
C LYS A 189 -18.98 5.15 -4.54
N ALA A 190 -18.19 4.97 -5.59
CA ALA A 190 -18.36 3.85 -6.52
C ALA A 190 -18.23 2.50 -5.81
N GLU A 191 -17.27 2.38 -4.90
CA GLU A 191 -17.06 1.14 -4.13
C GLU A 191 -18.19 0.86 -3.13
N VAL A 192 -18.70 1.88 -2.44
CA VAL A 192 -19.90 1.78 -1.58
C VAL A 192 -21.10 1.30 -2.39
N ALA A 193 -21.39 1.96 -3.52
CA ALA A 193 -22.52 1.61 -4.37
C ALA A 193 -22.39 0.18 -4.92
N ARG A 194 -21.18 -0.22 -5.33
CA ARG A 194 -20.88 -1.57 -5.85
C ARG A 194 -21.19 -2.68 -4.83
N GLN A 195 -21.14 -2.37 -3.55
CA GLN A 195 -21.43 -3.31 -2.46
C GLN A 195 -22.81 -3.12 -1.81
N ASN A 196 -23.68 -2.29 -2.41
CA ASN A 196 -25.03 -2.00 -1.93
C ASN A 196 -25.07 -1.36 -0.52
N PHE A 197 -24.11 -0.47 -0.25
CA PHE A 197 -24.13 0.39 0.93
C PHE A 197 -24.62 1.80 0.59
N SER A 198 -24.95 2.57 1.62
CA SER A 198 -25.15 4.01 1.60
C SER A 198 -23.95 4.70 2.23
N ILE A 199 -23.58 5.90 1.75
CA ILE A 199 -22.43 6.65 2.25
C ILE A 199 -22.83 8.02 2.77
N SER A 200 -22.42 8.31 4.01
CA SER A 200 -22.40 9.64 4.60
C SER A 200 -20.95 10.04 4.83
N PHE A 201 -20.49 11.14 4.26
CA PHE A 201 -19.09 11.54 4.35
C PHE A 201 -18.90 13.00 4.72
N LYS A 202 -17.73 13.30 5.30
CA LYS A 202 -17.25 14.66 5.53
C LYS A 202 -15.80 14.77 5.12
N ILE A 203 -15.43 15.90 4.51
CA ILE A 203 -14.03 16.27 4.27
C ILE A 203 -13.60 17.20 5.41
N LEU A 204 -12.58 16.77 6.14
CA LEU A 204 -11.98 17.44 7.29
C LEU A 204 -10.74 18.22 6.86
N GLN A 205 -10.63 19.43 7.39
CA GLN A 205 -9.39 20.22 7.45
C GLN A 205 -8.53 19.81 8.66
N ASN A 206 -7.32 20.33 8.80
CA ASN A 206 -6.40 19.83 9.83
C ASN A 206 -6.82 20.20 11.27
N GLN A 207 -7.47 21.36 11.41
CA GLN A 207 -8.02 21.91 12.65
C GLN A 207 -9.40 21.36 13.02
N ASP A 208 -10.05 20.65 12.10
CA ASP A 208 -11.38 20.10 12.26
C ASP A 208 -11.36 18.97 13.30
N SER A 209 -12.37 18.93 14.19
CA SER A 209 -12.51 17.86 15.20
C SER A 209 -13.30 16.69 14.64
N PRO A 210 -12.69 15.50 14.42
CA PRO A 210 -13.41 14.33 13.90
C PRO A 210 -14.64 13.98 14.76
N VAL A 211 -14.56 14.18 16.07
CA VAL A 211 -15.64 13.93 17.04
C VAL A 211 -16.83 14.85 16.80
N ALA A 212 -16.58 16.15 16.66
CA ALA A 212 -17.65 17.12 16.43
C ALA A 212 -18.41 16.82 15.13
N TYR A 213 -17.70 16.43 14.07
CA TYR A 213 -18.35 16.05 12.82
C TYR A 213 -19.10 14.75 12.92
N PHE A 214 -18.50 13.74 13.53
CA PHE A 214 -19.17 12.46 13.71
C PHE A 214 -20.50 12.65 14.46
N ASN A 215 -20.51 13.45 15.52
CA ASN A 215 -21.75 13.80 16.24
C ASN A 215 -22.73 14.61 15.37
N SER A 216 -22.24 15.48 14.49
CA SER A 216 -23.08 16.28 13.59
C SER A 216 -23.77 15.48 12.48
N LEU A 217 -23.27 14.28 12.16
CA LEU A 217 -23.88 13.40 11.16
C LEU A 217 -25.15 12.71 11.69
N SER A 218 -25.49 12.91 12.97
CA SER A 218 -26.54 12.18 13.69
C SER A 218 -26.53 10.68 13.33
N PRO A 219 -25.37 10.00 13.44
CA PRO A 219 -25.22 8.67 12.91
C PRO A 219 -26.11 7.70 13.69
N GLN A 220 -26.88 6.92 12.94
CA GLN A 220 -27.65 5.78 13.43
C GLN A 220 -27.28 4.57 12.60
N ASP A 221 -27.10 3.42 13.25
CA ASP A 221 -26.91 2.09 12.66
C ASP A 221 -26.00 2.04 11.42
N GLY A 222 -24.74 1.64 11.60
CA GLY A 222 -23.80 1.56 10.49
C GLY A 222 -22.37 1.34 10.97
N PHE A 223 -21.41 1.67 10.11
CA PHE A 223 -19.99 1.57 10.43
C PHE A 223 -19.24 2.85 10.12
N LEU A 224 -18.39 3.28 11.05
CA LEU A 224 -17.42 4.35 10.80
C LEU A 224 -16.13 3.74 10.23
N THR A 225 -15.78 4.11 9.00
CA THR A 225 -14.57 3.61 8.35
C THR A 225 -13.36 4.47 8.71
N LEU A 226 -12.30 3.82 9.20
CA LEU A 226 -11.00 4.44 9.45
C LEU A 226 -10.08 4.19 8.24
N LEU A 227 -9.84 5.23 7.46
CA LEU A 227 -8.88 5.21 6.36
C LEU A 227 -7.46 5.52 6.85
N ASP A 228 -6.44 5.11 6.10
CA ASP A 228 -5.06 5.50 6.37
C ASP A 228 -4.82 6.95 5.94
N ASN A 229 -5.10 7.87 6.85
CA ASN A 229 -4.79 9.28 6.69
C ASN A 229 -4.07 9.79 7.95
N PRO A 230 -2.73 9.80 7.97
CA PRO A 230 -1.97 10.11 9.18
C PRO A 230 -2.17 11.55 9.70
N GLN A 231 -2.63 12.50 8.87
CA GLN A 231 -2.92 13.87 9.33
C GLN A 231 -4.26 13.98 10.09
N GLN A 232 -5.23 13.12 9.76
CA GLN A 232 -6.58 13.18 10.32
C GLN A 232 -6.87 12.08 11.32
N PHE A 233 -6.22 10.92 11.18
CA PHE A 233 -6.42 9.76 12.01
C PHE A 233 -5.12 9.35 12.69
N THR A 234 -4.56 10.27 13.50
CA THR A 234 -3.55 9.89 14.48
C THR A 234 -4.17 8.97 15.54
N ARG A 235 -3.34 8.21 16.26
CA ARG A 235 -3.81 7.36 17.37
C ARG A 235 -4.71 8.14 18.34
N GLN A 236 -4.27 9.33 18.76
CA GLN A 236 -5.05 10.17 19.68
C GLN A 236 -6.40 10.57 19.08
N LYS A 237 -6.44 11.03 17.81
CA LYS A 237 -7.68 11.44 17.16
C LYS A 237 -8.66 10.28 16.98
N ILE A 238 -8.16 9.08 16.70
CA ILE A 238 -8.97 7.86 16.60
C ILE A 238 -9.56 7.49 17.97
N GLU A 239 -8.75 7.48 19.04
CA GLU A 239 -9.22 7.14 20.39
C GLU A 239 -10.32 8.11 20.87
N LEU A 240 -10.23 9.38 20.51
CA LEU A 240 -11.26 10.38 20.83
C LEU A 240 -12.62 10.12 20.16
N LEU A 241 -12.68 9.33 19.08
CA LEU A 241 -13.94 8.96 18.43
C LEU A 241 -14.69 7.84 19.16
N LEU A 242 -14.03 7.08 20.05
CA LEU A 242 -14.61 5.92 20.71
C LEU A 242 -15.88 6.24 21.52
N PRO A 243 -15.92 7.28 22.38
CA PRO A 243 -17.12 7.59 23.15
C PRO A 243 -18.34 7.88 22.27
N SER A 244 -18.16 8.66 21.21
CA SER A 244 -19.24 8.94 20.25
C SER A 244 -19.67 7.69 19.49
N SER A 245 -18.72 6.87 19.05
CA SER A 245 -18.96 5.59 18.38
C SER A 245 -19.82 4.66 19.23
N PHE A 246 -19.55 4.55 20.54
CA PHE A 246 -20.38 3.79 21.47
C PHE A 246 -21.76 4.42 21.69
N HIS A 247 -21.81 5.74 21.93
CA HIS A 247 -23.07 6.44 22.17
C HIS A 247 -24.06 6.31 21.01
N SER A 248 -23.56 6.35 19.78
CA SER A 248 -24.35 6.21 18.56
C SER A 248 -24.52 4.76 18.07
N ASN A 249 -23.97 3.78 18.79
CA ASN A 249 -23.96 2.36 18.37
C ASN A 249 -23.40 2.14 16.94
N VAL A 250 -22.36 2.89 16.57
CA VAL A 250 -21.73 2.83 15.23
C VAL A 250 -20.28 2.38 15.40
N PRO A 251 -20.00 1.07 15.34
CA PRO A 251 -18.65 0.55 15.48
C PRO A 251 -17.73 1.01 14.35
N MET A 252 -16.44 1.13 14.67
CA MET A 252 -15.41 1.48 13.70
C MET A 252 -14.85 0.25 13.00
N ILE A 253 -14.61 0.33 11.69
CA ILE A 253 -13.88 -0.70 10.92
C ILE A 253 -12.60 -0.07 10.36
N GLY A 254 -11.47 -0.77 10.47
CA GLY A 254 -10.18 -0.29 9.98
C GLY A 254 -9.67 -1.01 8.73
N ASN A 255 -8.76 -0.37 8.00
CA ASN A 255 -8.02 -1.00 6.89
C ASN A 255 -6.51 -1.17 7.19
N ARG A 256 -6.15 -1.08 8.47
CA ARG A 256 -4.81 -1.34 9.02
C ARG A 256 -4.95 -2.02 10.37
N LYS A 257 -4.01 -2.92 10.70
CA LYS A 257 -3.98 -3.62 12.00
C LYS A 257 -4.02 -2.66 13.18
N LEU A 258 -3.25 -1.58 13.10
CA LEU A 258 -3.18 -0.53 14.11
C LEU A 258 -4.56 0.08 14.43
N HIS A 259 -5.46 0.20 13.44
CA HIS A 259 -6.80 0.71 13.69
C HIS A 259 -7.57 -0.22 14.63
N GLY A 260 -7.50 -1.53 14.39
CA GLY A 260 -8.08 -2.55 15.28
C GLY A 260 -7.43 -2.58 16.65
N GLU A 261 -6.10 -2.50 16.73
CA GLU A 261 -5.36 -2.49 17.99
C GLU A 261 -5.69 -1.27 18.89
N ILE A 262 -6.17 -0.18 18.31
CA ILE A 262 -6.48 1.06 19.03
C ILE A 262 -7.98 1.19 19.36
N ALA A 263 -8.85 1.13 18.36
CA ALA A 263 -10.25 1.55 18.52
C ALA A 263 -11.27 0.86 17.60
N ALA A 264 -10.85 0.32 16.47
CA ALA A 264 -11.76 -0.34 15.55
C ALA A 264 -12.22 -1.69 16.11
N LEU A 265 -13.50 -2.00 15.92
CA LEU A 265 -14.08 -3.31 16.20
C LEU A 265 -13.31 -4.41 15.49
N ALA A 266 -13.02 -4.18 14.21
CA ALA A 266 -12.22 -5.07 13.41
C ALA A 266 -11.45 -4.30 12.33
N SER A 267 -10.41 -4.91 11.78
CA SER A 267 -9.67 -4.34 10.66
C SER A 267 -9.15 -5.40 9.70
N VAL A 268 -9.18 -5.07 8.40
CA VAL A 268 -8.42 -5.81 7.38
C VAL A 268 -7.00 -5.26 7.32
N TYR A 269 -5.99 -6.12 7.18
CA TYR A 269 -4.60 -5.66 7.14
C TYR A 269 -3.68 -6.59 6.34
N SER A 270 -2.58 -6.01 5.85
CA SER A 270 -1.46 -6.74 5.23
C SER A 270 -0.49 -7.22 6.29
N SER A 271 -0.14 -8.51 6.31
CA SER A 271 0.94 -8.98 7.19
C SER A 271 2.31 -8.61 6.63
N GLN A 272 3.29 -8.42 7.52
CA GLN A 272 4.67 -8.12 7.14
C GLN A 272 5.29 -9.25 6.30
N ASN A 273 4.94 -10.51 6.59
CA ASN A 273 5.45 -11.65 5.83
C ASN A 273 4.91 -11.64 4.39
N GLU A 274 3.62 -11.31 4.21
CA GLU A 274 3.04 -11.22 2.86
C GLU A 274 3.62 -10.03 2.09
N LEU A 275 3.85 -8.90 2.78
CA LEU A 275 4.50 -7.73 2.20
C LEU A 275 5.91 -8.04 1.70
N VAL A 276 6.75 -8.73 2.49
CA VAL A 276 8.10 -9.13 2.07
C VAL A 276 8.04 -10.04 0.85
N ARG A 277 7.20 -11.09 0.89
CA ARG A 277 7.10 -12.04 -0.22
C ARG A 277 6.67 -11.34 -1.51
N GLU A 278 5.64 -10.50 -1.47
CA GLU A 278 5.17 -9.82 -2.67
C GLU A 278 6.18 -8.79 -3.17
N SER A 279 6.87 -8.08 -2.27
CA SER A 279 7.94 -7.15 -2.64
C SER A 279 9.02 -7.86 -3.46
N ILE A 280 9.49 -9.02 -3.01
CA ILE A 280 10.52 -9.81 -3.71
C ILE A 280 10.04 -10.23 -5.10
N LYS A 281 8.79 -10.70 -5.20
CA LYS A 281 8.18 -11.08 -6.48
C LYS A 281 8.17 -9.89 -7.45
N VAL A 282 7.67 -8.73 -7.02
CA VAL A 282 7.59 -7.53 -7.87
C VAL A 282 8.99 -7.04 -8.27
N ILE A 283 9.95 -7.01 -7.34
CA ILE A 283 11.33 -6.62 -7.62
C ILE A 283 11.96 -7.57 -8.64
N SER A 284 11.81 -8.89 -8.45
CA SER A 284 12.33 -9.90 -9.37
C SER A 284 11.71 -9.78 -10.77
N GLN A 285 10.40 -9.50 -10.85
CA GLN A 285 9.70 -9.26 -12.11
C GLN A 285 10.17 -7.98 -12.81
N TYR A 286 10.44 -6.90 -12.06
CA TYR A 286 10.99 -5.67 -12.60
C TYR A 286 12.34 -5.92 -13.27
N PHE A 287 13.25 -6.63 -12.59
CA PHE A 287 14.53 -6.98 -13.22
C PHE A 287 14.34 -7.97 -14.38
N THR A 288 13.41 -8.92 -14.32
CA THR A 288 13.25 -9.86 -15.45
C THR A 288 12.67 -9.20 -16.71
N SER A 289 11.69 -8.30 -16.55
CA SER A 289 10.88 -7.78 -17.66
C SER A 289 11.12 -6.31 -18.01
N GLY A 290 11.81 -5.56 -17.14
CA GLY A 290 11.90 -4.10 -17.22
C GLY A 290 10.58 -3.38 -16.96
N ASN A 291 9.47 -4.10 -16.72
CA ASN A 291 8.16 -3.49 -16.51
C ASN A 291 8.02 -3.00 -15.07
N TYR A 292 7.85 -1.70 -14.92
CA TYR A 292 7.58 -1.09 -13.63
C TYR A 292 6.08 -0.91 -13.40
N GLN A 293 5.50 -1.85 -12.64
CA GLN A 293 4.07 -1.88 -12.37
C GLN A 293 3.61 -0.62 -11.64
N LYS A 294 2.34 -0.24 -11.80
CA LYS A 294 1.74 0.82 -10.98
C LYS A 294 1.65 0.34 -9.52
N PRO A 295 1.73 1.26 -8.53
CA PRO A 295 1.53 0.87 -7.15
C PRO A 295 0.19 0.19 -6.94
N ASN A 296 0.17 -0.83 -6.09
CA ASN A 296 -1.03 -1.61 -5.85
C ASN A 296 -1.16 -2.03 -4.38
N TYR A 297 -2.37 -2.48 -4.03
CA TYR A 297 -2.62 -3.13 -2.76
C TYR A 297 -2.03 -4.54 -2.73
N LEU A 298 -1.81 -5.05 -1.52
CA LEU A 298 -1.43 -6.44 -1.33
C LEU A 298 -2.68 -7.34 -1.42
N ASP A 299 -2.69 -8.29 -2.35
CA ASP A 299 -3.86 -9.17 -2.57
C ASP A 299 -4.21 -10.00 -1.33
N LYS A 300 -3.19 -10.47 -0.61
CA LYS A 300 -3.40 -11.23 0.62
C LYS A 300 -3.52 -10.32 1.82
N PHE A 301 -4.53 -10.59 2.62
CA PHE A 301 -4.83 -9.86 3.84
C PHE A 301 -5.17 -10.83 4.97
N SER A 302 -5.26 -10.27 6.18
CA SER A 302 -5.82 -10.93 7.35
C SER A 302 -6.82 -10.01 8.03
N VAL A 303 -7.67 -10.57 8.88
CA VAL A 303 -8.58 -9.82 9.73
C VAL A 303 -8.02 -9.80 11.16
N PHE A 304 -8.12 -8.65 11.81
CA PHE A 304 -7.91 -8.50 13.24
C PHE A 304 -9.23 -8.10 13.89
N VAL A 305 -9.62 -8.74 14.99
CA VAL A 305 -10.80 -8.39 15.78
C VAL A 305 -10.35 -7.89 17.15
N ASN A 306 -10.79 -6.69 17.51
CA ASN A 306 -10.62 -6.18 18.86
C ASN A 306 -11.72 -6.76 19.75
N GLN A 307 -11.39 -7.84 20.47
CA GLN A 307 -12.34 -8.55 21.31
C GLN A 307 -12.92 -7.68 22.43
N GLN A 308 -12.15 -6.73 22.96
CA GLN A 308 -12.64 -5.79 23.98
C GLN A 308 -13.69 -4.85 23.40
N ILE A 309 -13.45 -4.30 22.20
CA ILE A 309 -14.43 -3.44 21.51
C ILE A 309 -15.66 -4.26 21.10
N ALA A 310 -15.47 -5.50 20.63
CA ALA A 310 -16.57 -6.41 20.29
C ALA A 310 -17.50 -6.65 21.48
N GLN A 311 -16.95 -6.96 22.66
CA GLN A 311 -17.71 -7.15 23.89
C GLN A 311 -18.49 -5.90 24.29
N ASN A 312 -17.88 -4.72 24.21
CA ASN A 312 -18.54 -3.45 24.54
C ASN A 312 -19.71 -3.11 23.60
N PHE A 313 -19.63 -3.52 22.33
CA PHE A 313 -20.73 -3.42 21.35
C PHE A 313 -21.67 -4.64 21.37
N ASN A 314 -21.52 -5.57 22.32
CA ASN A 314 -22.29 -6.80 22.44
C ASN A 314 -22.18 -7.77 21.24
N TYR A 315 -21.15 -7.65 20.41
CA TYR A 315 -20.82 -8.65 19.41
C TYR A 315 -20.24 -9.89 20.08
N LYS A 316 -20.90 -11.04 19.92
CA LYS A 316 -20.44 -12.33 20.48
C LYS A 316 -19.75 -13.15 19.40
N ASN A 317 -18.58 -13.70 19.73
CA ASN A 317 -17.88 -14.73 18.93
C ASN A 317 -17.48 -14.29 17.51
N LEU A 318 -16.99 -13.06 17.35
CA LEU A 318 -16.36 -12.64 16.09
C LEU A 318 -15.04 -13.40 15.93
N ASP A 319 -15.03 -14.37 15.00
CA ASP A 319 -13.87 -15.18 14.65
C ASP A 319 -13.12 -14.56 13.45
N GLU A 320 -11.84 -14.27 13.65
CA GLU A 320 -11.00 -13.62 12.63
C GLU A 320 -10.92 -14.44 11.34
N LYS A 321 -10.81 -15.77 11.45
CA LYS A 321 -10.65 -16.65 10.28
C LYS A 321 -11.94 -16.76 9.48
N LYS A 322 -13.08 -16.86 10.16
CA LYS A 322 -14.41 -16.83 9.54
C LYS A 322 -14.63 -15.51 8.81
N LEU A 323 -14.32 -14.38 9.44
CA LEU A 323 -14.44 -13.06 8.80
C LEU A 323 -13.50 -12.95 7.59
N GLU A 324 -12.26 -13.40 7.70
CA GLU A 324 -11.29 -13.42 6.59
C GLU A 324 -11.82 -14.23 5.39
N MET A 325 -12.45 -15.39 5.63
CA MET A 325 -13.09 -16.20 4.58
C MET A 325 -14.28 -15.47 3.93
N LEU A 326 -15.15 -14.85 4.73
CA LEU A 326 -16.32 -14.12 4.23
C LEU A 326 -15.92 -12.91 3.38
N VAL A 327 -14.92 -12.14 3.84
CA VAL A 327 -14.36 -11.01 3.08
C VAL A 327 -13.80 -11.50 1.75
N ASN A 328 -12.98 -12.58 1.76
CA ASN A 328 -12.43 -13.15 0.53
C ASN A 328 -13.53 -13.60 -0.44
N ALA A 329 -14.57 -14.29 0.06
CA ALA A 329 -15.68 -14.74 -0.76
C ALA A 329 -16.42 -13.57 -1.43
N LYS A 330 -16.70 -12.50 -0.67
CA LYS A 330 -17.31 -11.27 -1.19
C LYS A 330 -16.45 -10.61 -2.26
N ILE A 331 -15.16 -10.40 -2.00
CA ILE A 331 -14.23 -9.78 -2.97
C ILE A 331 -14.14 -10.61 -4.25
N ASN A 332 -14.06 -11.94 -4.15
CA ASN A 332 -14.05 -12.83 -5.31
C ASN A 332 -15.35 -12.80 -6.10
N GLN A 333 -16.50 -12.62 -5.44
CA GLN A 333 -17.78 -12.40 -6.11
C GLN A 333 -17.80 -11.07 -6.87
N LEU A 334 -17.35 -9.97 -6.24
CA LEU A 334 -17.30 -8.65 -6.85
C LEU A 334 -16.38 -8.62 -8.08
N ASN A 335 -15.21 -9.26 -7.99
CA ASN A 335 -14.26 -9.32 -9.10
C ASN A 335 -14.80 -10.14 -10.28
N ARG A 336 -15.57 -11.21 -10.04
CA ARG A 336 -16.21 -11.98 -11.12
C ARG A 336 -17.28 -11.19 -11.87
N ASN A 337 -17.99 -10.30 -11.18
CA ASN A 337 -19.01 -9.45 -11.79
C ASN A 337 -18.42 -8.33 -12.67
N LEU A 338 -17.13 -7.98 -12.50
CA LEU A 338 -16.44 -7.03 -13.37
C LEU A 338 -15.94 -7.66 -14.68
N SER A 339 -15.79 -8.99 -14.72
CA SER A 339 -15.30 -9.73 -15.89
C SER A 339 -16.43 -10.19 -16.82
N LYS A 340 -17.68 -9.87 -16.50
CA LYS A 340 -18.87 -10.09 -17.32
C LYS A 340 -19.36 -8.74 -17.83
#